data_AF-A0A509EER8-F1
#
_entry.id   AF-A0A509EER8-F1
#
_cell.length_a   1.000
_cell.length_b   1.000
_cell.length_c   1.000
_cell.angle_alpha   90.00
_cell.angle_beta   90.00
_cell.angle_gamma   90.00
#
_symmetry.space_group_name_H-M   'P 1'
#
loop_
_entity.id
_entity.type
_entity.pdbx_description
1 polymer ?
#
loop_
_entity_poly.entity_id
_entity_poly.type
_entity_poly.pdbx_seq_one_letter_code
_entity_poly.pdbx_strand_id
1 'polypeptide(L)'
;MADLLKFPTNLRPRHARRTYQVHRFAQNGGVLRSCIITARDDGDAKRQASGLTAGDRAELWASNRLVAVFGAFANPIATEIRLNPEPQTTGS
;
A
#
# COMPACT_ATOMS: atom_id res chain seq x y z
N MET A 1 54.33 -10.85 -6.07
CA MET A 1 53.40 -11.74 -5.35
C MET A 1 52.21 -10.88 -4.95
N ALA A 2 51.08 -11.02 -5.64
CA ALA A 2 49.89 -10.18 -5.40
C ALA A 2 48.87 -10.97 -4.59
N ASP A 3 48.48 -10.44 -3.45
CA ASP A 3 47.51 -11.06 -2.55
C ASP A 3 46.10 -10.85 -3.12
N LEU A 4 45.41 -11.95 -3.40
CA LEU A 4 44.09 -11.95 -4.03
C LEU A 4 43.04 -11.65 -2.96
N LEU A 5 42.61 -10.39 -2.87
CA LEU A 5 41.49 -10.00 -2.01
C LEU A 5 40.22 -10.74 -2.45
N LYS A 6 39.87 -11.80 -1.72
CA LYS A 6 38.59 -12.50 -1.88
C LYS A 6 37.47 -11.64 -1.31
N PHE A 7 36.70 -11.00 -2.18
CA PHE A 7 35.42 -10.40 -1.83
C PHE A 7 34.44 -11.48 -1.37
N PRO A 8 33.73 -11.32 -0.24
CA PRO A 8 32.82 -12.33 0.26
C PRO A 8 31.63 -12.50 -0.71
N THR A 9 31.61 -13.61 -1.45
CA THR A 9 30.59 -13.95 -2.47
C THR A 9 29.26 -14.44 -1.89
N ASN A 10 28.97 -14.18 -0.62
CA ASN A 10 27.72 -14.61 0.01
C ASN A 10 27.09 -13.48 0.81
N LEU A 11 26.69 -12.41 0.12
CA LEU A 11 25.62 -11.55 0.59
C LEU A 11 24.33 -12.38 0.54
N ARG A 12 24.04 -13.14 1.59
CA ARG A 12 22.66 -13.57 1.85
C ARG A 12 21.79 -12.32 1.72
N PRO A 13 20.71 -12.32 0.92
CA PRO A 13 19.80 -11.20 0.91
C PRO A 13 19.20 -11.13 2.32
N ARG A 14 19.72 -10.25 3.19
CA ARG A 14 18.98 -9.79 4.35
C ARG A 14 17.67 -9.32 3.76
N HIS A 15 16.57 -10.03 4.01
CA HIS A 15 15.24 -9.63 3.57
C HIS A 15 15.06 -8.15 3.88
N ALA A 16 15.21 -7.30 2.87
CA ALA A 16 15.22 -5.86 3.05
C ALA A 16 13.82 -5.51 3.54
N ARG A 17 13.71 -5.16 4.82
CA ARG A 17 12.43 -4.76 5.39
C ARG A 17 12.01 -3.49 4.66
N ARG A 18 10.84 -3.55 4.02
CA ARG A 18 10.24 -2.43 3.32
C ARG A 18 9.37 -1.65 4.28
N THR A 19 9.31 -0.35 4.05
CA THR A 19 8.51 0.58 4.84
C THR A 19 7.14 0.73 4.18
N TYR A 20 6.09 0.61 4.98
CA TYR A 20 4.71 0.79 4.55
C TYR A 20 4.02 1.82 5.44
N GLN A 21 3.07 2.54 4.87
CA GLN A 21 2.22 3.49 5.57
C GLN A 21 0.82 2.90 5.71
N VAL A 22 0.27 2.97 6.93
CA VAL A 22 -1.12 2.60 7.21
C VAL A 22 -1.86 3.85 7.62
N HIS A 23 -2.89 4.20 6.85
CA HIS A 23 -3.78 5.32 7.11
C HIS A 23 -5.13 4.78 7.56
N ARG A 24 -5.59 5.18 8.75
CA ARG A 24 -6.92 4.89 9.26
C ARG A 24 -7.84 6.07 9.02
N PHE A 25 -9.08 5.77 8.70
CA PHE A 25 -10.09 6.75 8.34
C PHE A 25 -11.31 6.61 9.24
N ALA A 26 -11.88 7.76 9.60
CA ALA A 26 -13.19 7.84 10.22
C ALA A 26 -14.29 7.57 9.17
N GLN A 27 -15.51 7.32 9.64
CA GLN A 27 -16.66 7.08 8.76
C GLN A 27 -16.97 8.27 7.84
N ASN A 28 -16.61 9.49 8.25
CA ASN A 28 -16.74 10.71 7.43
C ASN A 28 -15.65 10.85 6.35
N GLY A 29 -14.73 9.89 6.23
CA GLY A 29 -13.62 9.93 5.27
C GLY A 29 -12.39 10.71 5.73
N GLY A 30 -12.41 11.34 6.90
CA GLY A 30 -11.25 12.01 7.48
C GLY A 30 -10.19 11.02 7.97
N VAL A 31 -8.91 11.39 7.87
CA VAL A 31 -7.81 10.57 8.41
C VAL A 31 -7.81 10.65 9.94
N LEU A 32 -8.03 9.51 10.60
CA LEU A 32 -7.92 9.38 12.05
C LEU A 32 -6.47 9.28 12.50
N ARG A 33 -5.70 8.40 11.85
CA ARG A 33 -4.34 8.10 12.27
C ARG A 33 -3.52 7.59 11.10
N SER A 34 -2.27 7.99 11.05
CA SER A 34 -1.27 7.43 10.14
C SER A 34 -0.16 6.78 10.95
N CYS A 35 0.29 5.60 10.55
CA CYS A 35 1.43 4.93 11.17
C CYS A 35 2.30 4.23 10.12
N ILE A 36 3.55 3.99 10.47
CA ILE A 36 4.53 3.35 9.60
C ILE A 36 4.84 1.96 10.15
N ILE A 37 4.82 0.95 9.28
CA ILE A 37 5.21 -0.42 9.61
C ILE A 37 6.36 -0.87 8.71
N THR A 38 7.19 -1.77 9.22
CA THR A 38 8.25 -2.42 8.44
C THR A 38 7.92 -3.89 8.26
N ALA A 39 7.82 -4.35 7.01
CA ALA A 39 7.47 -5.73 6.69
C ALA A 39 8.38 -6.30 5.60
N ARG A 40 8.47 -7.64 5.53
CA ARG A 40 9.33 -8.33 4.55
C ARG A 40 8.78 -8.25 3.13
N ASP A 41 7.47 -8.31 3.01
CA ASP A 41 6.72 -8.32 1.75
C ASP A 41 5.30 -7.78 1.99
N ASP A 42 4.53 -7.64 0.91
CA ASP A 42 3.16 -7.13 0.96
C ASP A 42 2.23 -8.05 1.77
N GLY A 43 2.49 -9.36 1.82
CA GLY A 43 1.69 -10.31 2.57
C GLY A 43 1.87 -10.19 4.08
N ASP A 44 3.13 -10.04 4.52
CA ASP A 44 3.47 -9.70 5.91
C ASP A 44 2.91 -8.32 6.30
N ALA A 45 3.05 -7.32 5.42
CA ALA A 45 2.49 -5.99 5.64
C ALA A 45 0.97 -6.01 5.82
N LYS A 46 0.26 -6.81 5.01
CA LYS A 46 -1.19 -6.97 5.11
C LYS A 46 -1.62 -7.59 6.45
N ARG A 47 -0.92 -8.62 6.91
CA ARG A 47 -1.21 -9.27 8.22
C ARG A 47 -0.97 -8.33 9.39
N GLN A 48 0.09 -7.52 9.32
CA GLN A 48 0.35 -6.52 10.37
C GLN A 48 -0.70 -5.41 10.33
N ALA A 49 -1.03 -4.91 9.14
CA ALA A 49 -2.00 -3.83 8.96
C ALA A 49 -3.43 -4.22 9.36
N SER A 50 -3.84 -5.48 9.15
CA SER A 50 -5.19 -5.93 9.53
C SER A 50 -5.44 -5.78 11.04
N GLY A 51 -4.43 -6.05 11.88
CA GLY A 51 -4.51 -5.85 13.33
C GLY A 51 -4.58 -4.38 13.77
N LEU A 52 -4.18 -3.44 12.90
CA LEU A 52 -4.16 -2.00 13.21
C LEU A 52 -5.49 -1.30 12.89
N THR A 53 -6.35 -1.93 12.10
CA THR A 53 -7.63 -1.38 11.64
C THR A 53 -8.57 -1.02 12.79
N ALA A 54 -8.58 -1.82 13.86
CA ALA A 54 -9.45 -1.66 15.02
C ALA A 54 -10.94 -1.44 14.66
N GLY A 55 -11.42 -2.08 13.58
CA GLY A 55 -12.79 -1.95 13.09
C GLY A 55 -13.05 -0.75 12.18
N ASP A 56 -12.10 0.19 12.09
CA ASP A 56 -12.17 1.33 11.18
C ASP A 56 -11.65 0.97 9.79
N ARG A 57 -12.02 1.80 8.81
CA ARG A 57 -11.41 1.74 7.48
C ARG A 57 -9.92 2.04 7.59
N ALA A 58 -9.10 1.25 6.92
CA ALA A 58 -7.68 1.53 6.79
C ALA A 58 -7.17 1.26 5.38
N GLU A 59 -6.16 2.01 4.97
CA GLU A 59 -5.43 1.80 3.73
C GLU A 59 -3.97 1.53 4.03
N LEU A 60 -3.40 0.55 3.33
CA LEU A 60 -1.99 0.20 3.39
C LEU A 60 -1.33 0.62 2.08
N TRP A 61 -0.28 1.43 2.21
CA TRP A 61 0.47 2.01 1.12
C TRP A 61 1.93 1.59 1.18
N ALA A 62 2.51 1.29 0.03
CA ALA A 62 3.93 1.12 -0.18
C ALA A 62 4.43 2.26 -1.05
N SER A 63 5.02 3.30 -0.45
CA SER A 63 5.34 4.55 -1.16
C SER A 63 4.09 5.12 -1.84
N ASN A 64 4.06 5.22 -3.16
CA ASN A 64 2.92 5.74 -3.95
C ASN A 64 1.93 4.64 -4.41
N ARG A 65 2.08 3.40 -3.93
CA ARG A 65 1.27 2.27 -4.37
C ARG A 65 0.34 1.80 -3.26
N LEU A 66 -0.97 1.81 -3.52
CA LEU A 66 -1.96 1.20 -2.65
C LEU A 66 -1.82 -0.33 -2.70
N VAL A 67 -1.62 -0.96 -1.53
CA VAL A 67 -1.39 -2.40 -1.38
C VAL A 67 -2.65 -3.14 -0.92
N ALA A 68 -3.43 -2.52 -0.03
CA ALA A 68 -4.68 -3.08 0.47
C ALA A 68 -5.57 -2.00 1.08
N VAL A 69 -6.87 -2.25 1.09
CA VAL A 69 -7.86 -1.52 1.87
C VAL A 69 -8.53 -2.52 2.81
N PHE A 70 -8.76 -2.09 4.05
CA PHE A 70 -9.38 -2.87 5.10
C PHE A 70 -10.61 -2.13 5.66
N GLY A 71 -11.56 -2.89 6.19
CA GLY A 71 -12.82 -2.37 6.75
C GLY A 71 -13.96 -2.35 5.74
N ALA A 72 -15.20 -2.38 6.24
CA ALA A 72 -16.39 -2.37 5.42
C ALA A 72 -16.76 -0.93 5.02
N PHE A 73 -17.11 -0.75 3.75
CA PHE A 73 -17.65 0.50 3.23
C PHE A 73 -19.10 0.64 3.68
N ALA A 74 -19.40 1.59 4.57
CA ALA A 74 -20.77 2.07 4.72
C ALA A 74 -21.19 2.90 3.48
N ASN A 75 -20.21 3.51 2.80
CA ASN A 75 -20.41 4.32 1.60
C ASN A 75 -19.57 3.75 0.45
N PRO A 76 -20.15 3.40 -0.71
CA PRO A 76 -19.41 2.83 -1.82
C PRO A 76 -18.35 3.81 -2.29
N ILE A 77 -17.09 3.38 -2.28
CA ILE A 77 -16.01 4.09 -2.95
C ILE A 77 -16.08 3.72 -4.42
N ALA A 78 -15.99 4.72 -5.30
CA ALA A 78 -15.90 4.49 -6.73
C ALA A 78 -14.68 3.61 -7.02
N THR A 79 -14.92 2.33 -7.28
CA THR A 79 -13.90 1.33 -7.61
C THR A 79 -13.31 1.58 -9.00
N GLU A 80 -14.03 2.31 -9.85
CA GLU A 80 -13.64 2.63 -11.22
C GLU A 80 -14.18 4.02 -11.58
N ILE A 81 -13.35 4.84 -12.23
CA ILE A 81 -13.79 6.07 -12.89
C ILE A 81 -13.81 5.75 -14.38
N ARG A 82 -15.01 5.58 -14.94
CA ARG A 82 -15.19 5.45 -16.39
C ARG A 82 -15.25 6.85 -17.00
N LEU A 83 -14.35 7.13 -17.94
CA LEU A 83 -14.45 8.30 -18.80
C LEU A 83 -15.67 8.11 -19.70
N ASN A 84 -16.66 8.98 -19.59
CA ASN A 84 -17.78 8.99 -20.54
C ASN A 84 -17.22 9.30 -21.93
N PRO A 85 -17.60 8.53 -22.97
CA PRO A 85 -17.27 8.91 -24.34
C PRO A 85 -17.89 10.29 -24.61
N GLU A 86 -17.07 11.18 -25.13
CA GLU A 86 -17.42 12.54 -25.52
C GLU A 86 -18.69 12.51 -26.39
N PRO A 87 -19.69 13.39 -26.17
CA PRO A 87 -20.86 13.44 -27.03
C PRO A 87 -20.40 13.74 -28.45
N GLN A 88 -20.62 12.79 -29.36
CA GLN A 88 -20.45 13.03 -30.79
C GLN A 88 -21.47 14.08 -31.20
N THR A 89 -21.01 15.32 -31.40
CA THR A 89 -21.77 16.35 -32.08
C THR A 89 -22.02 15.85 -33.51
N THR A 90 -23.22 15.32 -33.74
CA THR A 90 -23.71 15.02 -35.09
C THR A 90 -23.86 16.34 -35.83
N GLY A 91 -22.83 16.69 -36.61
CA GLY A 91 -22.90 17.78 -37.57
C GLY A 91 -23.97 17.47 -38.63
N SER A 92 -24.85 18.45 -38.85
CA SER A 92 -25.92 18.44 -39.85
C SER A 92 -25.42 18.41 -41.28
#